data_AF-A0A2V7YI12-F1
#
_entry.id   AF-A0A2V7YI12-F1
#
_cell.length_a   1.000
_cell.length_b   1.000
_cell.length_c   1.000
_cell.angle_alpha   90.00
_cell.angle_beta   90.00
_cell.angle_gamma   90.00
#
_symmetry.space_group_name_H-M   'P 1'
#
loop_
_entity.id
_entity.type
_entity.pdbx_description
1 polymer ?
#
loop_
_entity_poly.entity_id
_entity_poly.type
_entity_poly.pdbx_seq_one_letter_code
_entity_poly.pdbx_strand_id
1 'polypeptide(L)'
;MTIACPIDLDSIRLRREVQAMYSRVAFAPEDSFHFHRGPEYAVEWLGYDAAELEALPADVTRAFAGVGNPHAIRPIPAGARVLDIGCGAGTDLLLAARRVGPTGQAIGIDMTAEMRERARSGARARGLEHVEVRDGDATKLPLDGASVDVVISNGVLNLVPEKERAFAEIARVLEPGGRLQIADIVTGVELSDAIRRDIDLWTG
;
A
#
# COMPACT_ATOMS: atom_id res chain seq x y z
N MET A 1 -7.71 -8.05 24.21
CA MET A 1 -9.00 -7.42 23.87
C MET A 1 -9.07 -7.34 22.36
N THR A 2 -10.14 -7.86 21.81
CA THR A 2 -10.31 -8.31 20.42
C THR A 2 -10.10 -7.17 19.43
N ILE A 3 -9.11 -7.32 18.54
CA ILE A 3 -8.93 -6.56 17.29
C ILE A 3 -9.99 -7.05 16.29
N ALA A 4 -11.24 -7.16 16.74
CA ALA A 4 -12.34 -7.61 15.91
C ALA A 4 -13.00 -6.39 15.27
N CYS A 5 -13.19 -6.46 13.96
CA CYS A 5 -14.16 -5.63 13.26
C CYS A 5 -15.48 -5.63 14.02
N PRO A 6 -16.18 -4.49 14.18
CA PRO A 6 -17.54 -4.49 14.69
C PRO A 6 -18.38 -5.48 13.87
N ILE A 7 -19.16 -6.33 14.54
CA ILE A 7 -19.91 -7.45 13.93
C ILE A 7 -20.99 -6.94 12.93
N ASP A 8 -21.26 -5.63 12.91
CA ASP A 8 -22.29 -4.95 12.12
C ASP A 8 -21.76 -3.88 11.13
N LEU A 9 -20.43 -3.76 10.93
CA LEU A 9 -19.86 -2.85 9.93
C LEU A 9 -20.08 -3.40 8.49
N ASP A 10 -20.69 -2.62 7.61
CA ASP A 10 -20.86 -2.98 6.19
C ASP A 10 -19.51 -2.90 5.45
N SER A 11 -18.77 -4.01 5.48
CA SER A 11 -17.44 -4.10 4.87
C SER A 11 -17.45 -4.05 3.34
N ILE A 12 -18.60 -4.29 2.70
CA ILE A 12 -18.77 -4.13 1.24
C ILE A 12 -18.88 -2.64 0.91
N ARG A 13 -19.69 -1.90 1.67
CA ARG A 13 -19.83 -0.45 1.53
C ARG A 13 -18.50 0.25 1.80
N LEU A 14 -17.81 -0.09 2.89
CA LEU A 14 -16.50 0.50 3.20
C LEU A 14 -15.51 0.31 2.04
N ARG A 15 -15.36 -0.92 1.53
CA ARG A 15 -14.45 -1.20 0.39
C ARG A 15 -14.80 -0.35 -0.83
N ARG A 16 -16.09 -0.16 -1.12
CA ARG A 16 -16.54 0.69 -2.22
C ARG A 16 -16.19 2.16 -2.01
N GLU A 17 -16.37 2.67 -0.80
CA GLU A 17 -16.07 4.07 -0.47
C GLU A 17 -14.56 4.34 -0.50
N VAL A 18 -13.76 3.42 0.07
CA VAL A 18 -12.29 3.43 -0.06
C VAL A 18 -11.90 3.45 -1.54
N GLN A 19 -12.40 2.50 -2.35
CA GLN A 19 -12.08 2.42 -3.77
C GLN A 19 -12.47 3.72 -4.53
N ALA A 20 -13.64 4.28 -4.24
CA ALA A 20 -14.10 5.52 -4.87
C ALA A 20 -13.20 6.71 -4.51
N MET A 21 -12.78 6.81 -3.25
CA MET A 21 -11.87 7.85 -2.79
C MET A 21 -10.50 7.76 -3.48
N TYR A 22 -9.88 6.58 -3.51
CA TYR A 22 -8.58 6.42 -4.15
C TYR A 22 -8.67 6.52 -5.68
N SER A 23 -9.80 6.18 -6.30
CA SER A 23 -10.05 6.49 -7.72
C SER A 23 -9.99 8.02 -7.96
N ARG A 24 -10.58 8.83 -7.08
CA ARG A 24 -10.46 10.31 -7.14
C ARG A 24 -9.02 10.79 -6.96
N VAL A 25 -8.26 10.21 -6.02
CA VAL A 25 -6.83 10.53 -5.86
C VAL A 25 -6.06 10.23 -7.14
N ALA A 26 -6.39 9.12 -7.81
CA ALA A 26 -5.76 8.76 -9.07
C ALA A 26 -6.09 9.80 -10.16
N PHE A 27 -7.32 10.29 -10.29
CA PHE A 27 -7.65 11.25 -11.34
C PHE A 27 -7.22 12.69 -11.03
N ALA A 28 -7.41 13.12 -9.78
CA ALA A 28 -7.20 14.49 -9.33
C ALA A 28 -6.31 14.52 -8.07
N PRO A 29 -5.01 14.23 -8.22
CA PRO A 29 -4.04 14.25 -7.13
C PRO A 29 -3.78 15.65 -6.56
N GLU A 30 -4.46 16.70 -7.02
CA GLU A 30 -4.37 18.08 -6.49
C GLU A 30 -5.64 18.62 -5.82
N ASP A 31 -6.77 17.89 -5.89
CA ASP A 31 -7.99 18.25 -5.18
C ASP A 31 -7.83 18.32 -3.63
N SER A 32 -8.88 18.74 -2.92
CA SER A 32 -8.88 18.70 -1.45
C SER A 32 -9.24 17.30 -0.93
N PHE A 33 -8.43 16.78 -0.01
CA PHE A 33 -8.63 15.51 0.71
C PHE A 33 -8.31 15.69 2.19
N HIS A 34 -8.84 14.81 3.04
CA HIS A 34 -8.64 14.84 4.49
C HIS A 34 -7.31 14.20 4.95
N PHE A 35 -6.40 13.89 4.01
CA PHE A 35 -5.09 13.32 4.30
C PHE A 35 -4.00 13.97 3.44
N HIS A 36 -2.77 13.91 3.95
CA HIS A 36 -1.58 14.39 3.28
C HIS A 36 -1.14 13.44 2.16
N ARG A 37 -0.48 13.99 1.15
CA ARG A 37 -0.16 13.27 -0.09
C ARG A 37 0.91 14.00 -0.90
N GLY A 38 1.38 13.32 -1.94
CA GLY A 38 2.35 13.86 -2.89
C GLY A 38 3.80 13.74 -2.41
N PRO A 39 4.75 14.07 -3.30
CA PRO A 39 6.18 13.91 -3.03
C PRO A 39 6.69 14.88 -1.98
N GLU A 40 6.19 16.12 -1.91
CA GLU A 40 6.64 17.09 -0.91
C GLU A 40 6.36 16.57 0.51
N TYR A 41 5.15 16.07 0.75
CA TYR A 41 4.80 15.45 2.03
C TYR A 41 5.68 14.23 2.35
N ALA A 42 5.90 13.35 1.37
CA ALA A 42 6.74 12.16 1.55
C ALA A 42 8.16 12.52 1.98
N VAL A 43 8.77 13.55 1.39
CA VAL A 43 10.12 14.00 1.74
C VAL A 43 10.13 14.69 3.10
N GLU A 44 9.31 15.72 3.28
CA GLU A 44 9.39 16.61 4.44
C GLU A 44 8.97 15.93 5.75
N TRP A 45 8.00 15.01 5.68
CA TRP A 45 7.37 14.44 6.89
C TRP A 45 7.66 12.95 7.08
N LEU A 46 7.82 12.20 5.99
CA LEU A 46 7.96 10.74 6.08
C LEU A 46 9.41 10.26 5.88
N GLY A 47 10.33 11.17 5.55
CA GLY A 47 11.75 10.87 5.42
C GLY A 47 12.08 10.04 4.18
N TYR A 48 11.36 10.25 3.07
CA TYR A 48 11.77 9.72 1.78
C TYR A 48 12.95 10.53 1.22
N ASP A 49 13.84 9.85 0.50
CA ASP A 49 14.90 10.50 -0.24
C ASP A 49 14.32 11.21 -1.48
N ALA A 50 14.55 12.53 -1.58
CA ALA A 50 14.03 13.34 -2.66
C ALA A 50 14.54 12.91 -4.04
N ALA A 51 15.82 12.52 -4.15
CA ALA A 51 16.40 12.07 -5.41
C ALA A 51 15.84 10.71 -5.83
N GLU A 52 15.53 9.82 -4.88
CA GLU A 52 14.82 8.57 -5.18
C GLU A 52 13.41 8.84 -5.73
N LEU A 53 12.67 9.79 -5.17
CA LEU A 53 11.33 10.15 -5.66
C LEU A 53 11.36 10.86 -7.03
N GLU A 54 12.31 11.76 -7.26
CA GLU A 54 12.51 12.43 -8.56
C GLU A 54 12.89 11.42 -9.68
N ALA A 55 13.53 10.31 -9.30
CA ALA A 55 13.82 9.21 -10.21
C ALA A 55 12.59 8.37 -10.59
N LEU A 56 11.41 8.65 -10.03
CA LEU A 56 10.13 8.04 -10.41
C LEU A 56 9.29 8.95 -11.31
N PRO A 57 8.35 8.43 -12.09
CA PRO A 57 7.42 9.25 -12.86
C PRO A 57 6.60 10.17 -11.94
N ALA A 58 6.50 11.46 -12.30
CA ALA A 58 5.84 12.46 -11.46
C ALA A 58 4.34 12.15 -11.24
N ASP A 59 3.70 11.50 -12.21
CA ASP A 59 2.30 11.08 -12.13
C ASP A 59 2.07 9.93 -11.14
N VAL A 60 3.11 9.18 -10.81
CA VAL A 60 3.11 8.18 -9.73
C VAL A 60 3.24 8.88 -8.37
N THR A 61 4.27 9.72 -8.21
CA THR A 61 4.59 10.33 -6.91
C THR A 61 3.55 11.37 -6.47
N ARG A 62 2.92 12.09 -7.40
CA ARG A 62 1.81 13.02 -7.09
C ARG A 62 0.60 12.34 -6.45
N ALA A 63 0.33 11.09 -6.82
CA ALA A 63 -0.77 10.30 -6.27
C ALA A 63 -0.38 9.53 -4.99
N PHE A 64 0.82 9.73 -4.46
CA PHE A 64 1.26 9.09 -3.22
C PHE A 64 0.39 9.52 -2.03
N ALA A 65 -0.12 8.55 -1.28
CA ALA A 65 -0.96 8.78 -0.10
C ALA A 65 -0.56 7.89 1.10
N GLY A 66 0.73 7.55 1.19
CA GLY A 66 1.26 6.77 2.31
C GLY A 66 1.37 7.60 3.58
N VAL A 67 1.53 6.94 4.72
CA VAL A 67 1.53 7.55 6.07
C VAL A 67 2.87 7.40 6.80
N GLY A 68 3.80 6.63 6.24
CA GLY A 68 5.18 6.50 6.69
C GLY A 68 6.10 6.04 5.58
N ASN A 69 7.29 5.57 5.92
CA ASN A 69 8.29 5.07 4.96
C ASN A 69 8.69 3.62 5.31
N PRO A 70 8.06 2.59 4.72
CA PRO A 70 8.39 1.19 5.00
C PRO A 70 9.80 0.80 4.52
N HIS A 71 10.41 1.57 3.62
CA HIS A 71 11.76 1.34 3.13
C HIS A 71 12.86 1.75 4.12
N ALA A 72 12.56 2.67 5.05
CA ALA A 72 13.49 3.08 6.09
C ALA A 72 13.67 2.05 7.21
N ILE A 73 12.74 1.09 7.34
CA ILE A 73 12.75 0.08 8.41
C ILE A 73 13.94 -0.87 8.27
N ARG A 74 14.10 -1.47 7.08
CA ARG A 74 15.21 -2.37 6.76
C ARG A 74 15.43 -2.42 5.24
N PRO A 75 16.69 -2.50 4.78
CA PRO A 75 16.99 -2.59 3.35
C PRO A 75 16.32 -3.78 2.67
N ILE A 76 15.70 -3.53 1.52
CA ILE A 76 15.19 -4.56 0.63
C ILE A 76 16.41 -5.23 -0.05
N PRO A 77 16.58 -6.57 0.05
CA PRO A 77 17.71 -7.24 -0.58
C PRO A 77 17.63 -7.20 -2.11
N ALA A 78 18.77 -7.06 -2.78
CA ALA A 78 18.86 -7.28 -4.22
C ALA A 78 18.48 -8.73 -4.55
N GLY A 79 17.76 -8.94 -5.65
CA GLY A 79 17.24 -10.25 -6.07
C GLY A 79 15.98 -10.71 -5.31
N ALA A 80 15.51 -9.99 -4.30
CA ALA A 80 14.34 -10.38 -3.55
C ALA A 80 13.04 -10.26 -4.36
N ARG A 81 12.04 -11.04 -3.96
CA ARG A 81 10.64 -10.96 -4.38
C ARG A 81 9.88 -10.16 -3.31
N VAL A 82 9.45 -8.96 -3.68
CA VAL A 82 8.75 -8.03 -2.78
C VAL A 82 7.28 -7.93 -3.18
N LEU A 83 6.38 -7.98 -2.19
CA LEU A 83 4.97 -7.65 -2.34
C LEU A 83 4.67 -6.29 -1.72
N ASP A 84 4.02 -5.41 -2.45
CA ASP A 84 3.45 -4.15 -1.97
C ASP A 84 1.91 -4.24 -1.92
N ILE A 85 1.35 -4.23 -0.71
CA ILE A 85 -0.10 -4.36 -0.47
C ILE A 85 -0.72 -2.98 -0.38
N GLY A 86 -1.68 -2.73 -1.29
CA GLY A 86 -2.27 -1.40 -1.52
C GLY A 86 -1.25 -0.46 -2.17
N CYS A 87 -0.64 -0.93 -3.27
CA CYS A 87 0.48 -0.23 -3.89
C CYS A 87 0.11 1.14 -4.49
N GLY A 88 -1.18 1.45 -4.60
CA GLY A 88 -1.67 2.70 -5.18
C GLY A 88 -1.10 2.94 -6.57
N ALA A 89 -0.71 4.18 -6.84
CA ALA A 89 -0.06 4.57 -8.10
C ALA A 89 1.37 4.00 -8.23
N GLY A 90 1.92 3.34 -7.21
CA GLY A 90 3.15 2.56 -7.28
C GLY A 90 4.40 3.24 -6.73
N THR A 91 4.31 4.30 -5.92
CA THR A 91 5.51 4.96 -5.36
C THR A 91 6.41 3.97 -4.62
N ASP A 92 5.87 3.28 -3.59
CA ASP A 92 6.64 2.30 -2.81
C ASP A 92 7.00 1.06 -3.65
N LEU A 93 6.09 0.59 -4.50
CA LEU A 93 6.34 -0.49 -5.46
C LEU A 93 7.54 -0.23 -6.39
N LEU A 94 7.61 0.94 -7.02
CA LEU A 94 8.68 1.27 -7.96
C LEU A 94 10.00 1.52 -7.25
N LEU A 95 9.97 2.07 -6.03
CA LEU A 95 11.17 2.13 -5.19
C LEU A 95 11.64 0.72 -4.78
N ALA A 96 10.74 -0.19 -4.42
CA ALA A 96 11.08 -1.58 -4.17
C ALA A 96 11.69 -2.24 -5.41
N ALA A 97 11.11 -2.03 -6.59
CA ALA A 97 11.62 -2.53 -7.86
C ALA A 97 13.06 -2.09 -8.13
N ARG A 98 13.38 -0.81 -7.90
CA ARG A 98 14.75 -0.30 -8.04
C ARG A 98 15.73 -0.97 -7.08
N ARG A 99 15.30 -1.29 -5.85
CA ARG A 99 16.16 -1.91 -4.82
C ARG A 99 16.39 -3.40 -5.05
N VAL A 100 15.37 -4.14 -5.49
CA VAL A 100 15.54 -5.56 -5.82
C VAL A 100 16.37 -5.76 -7.09
N GLY A 101 16.37 -4.77 -8.00
CA GLY A 101 17.09 -4.86 -9.27
C GLY A 101 16.50 -5.90 -10.24
N PRO A 102 17.10 -6.06 -11.43
CA PRO A 102 16.51 -6.84 -12.54
C PRO A 102 16.46 -8.35 -12.29
N THR A 103 17.17 -8.86 -11.29
CA THR A 103 17.15 -10.28 -10.89
C THR A 103 16.10 -10.59 -9.82
N GLY A 104 15.48 -9.55 -9.23
CA GLY A 104 14.39 -9.70 -8.27
C GLY A 104 13.03 -9.48 -8.90
N GLN A 105 12.01 -9.30 -8.06
CA GLN A 105 10.65 -9.03 -8.52
C GLN A 105 9.94 -8.08 -7.53
N ALA A 106 9.19 -7.12 -8.05
CA ALA A 106 8.30 -6.29 -7.25
C ALA A 106 6.85 -6.49 -7.70
N ILE A 107 5.98 -6.93 -6.80
CA ILE A 107 4.58 -7.26 -7.07
C ILE A 107 3.71 -6.27 -6.31
N GLY A 108 2.91 -5.47 -7.01
CA GLY A 108 1.93 -4.56 -6.43
C GLY A 108 0.52 -5.14 -6.50
N ILE A 109 -0.21 -5.06 -5.39
CA ILE A 109 -1.63 -5.41 -5.32
C ILE A 109 -2.42 -4.17 -4.92
N ASP A 110 -3.45 -3.84 -5.68
CA ASP A 110 -4.39 -2.77 -5.34
C ASP A 110 -5.79 -3.13 -5.84
N MET A 111 -6.84 -2.65 -5.17
CA MET A 111 -8.24 -2.88 -5.58
C MET A 111 -8.76 -1.83 -6.58
N THR A 112 -8.05 -0.72 -6.77
CA THR A 112 -8.45 0.41 -7.60
C THR A 112 -7.82 0.29 -9.00
N ALA A 113 -8.65 0.16 -10.04
CA ALA A 113 -8.18 -0.08 -11.40
C ALA A 113 -7.29 1.04 -11.94
N GLU A 114 -7.65 2.29 -11.62
CA GLU A 114 -6.95 3.50 -12.04
C GLU A 114 -5.56 3.61 -11.41
N MET A 115 -5.45 3.27 -10.13
CA MET A 115 -4.17 3.22 -9.41
C MET A 115 -3.25 2.18 -10.03
N ARG A 116 -3.78 0.98 -10.28
CA ARG A 116 -3.01 -0.07 -10.95
C ARG A 116 -2.53 0.33 -12.33
N GLU A 117 -3.35 1.04 -13.12
CA GLU A 117 -2.89 1.48 -14.44
C GLU A 117 -1.78 2.52 -14.34
N ARG A 118 -1.84 3.44 -13.37
CA ARG A 118 -0.73 4.37 -13.08
C ARG A 118 0.54 3.63 -12.67
N ALA A 119 0.44 2.65 -11.78
CA ALA A 119 1.59 1.84 -11.36
C ALA A 119 2.23 1.10 -12.55
N ARG A 120 1.42 0.48 -13.42
CA ARG A 120 1.91 -0.19 -14.63
C ARG A 120 2.53 0.79 -15.62
N SER A 121 1.88 1.92 -15.86
CA SER A 121 2.40 2.97 -16.74
C SER A 121 3.73 3.51 -16.23
N GLY A 122 3.83 3.76 -14.92
CA GLY A 122 5.04 4.25 -14.29
C GLY A 122 6.20 3.25 -14.36
N ALA A 123 5.92 1.95 -14.15
CA ALA A 123 6.90 0.88 -14.34
C ALA A 123 7.43 0.85 -15.79
N ARG A 124 6.53 0.88 -16.78
CA ARG A 124 6.89 0.91 -18.22
C ARG A 124 7.73 2.15 -18.56
N ALA A 125 7.34 3.33 -18.06
CA ALA A 125 8.05 4.58 -18.32
C ALA A 125 9.50 4.59 -17.79
N ARG A 126 9.80 3.76 -16.78
CA ARG A 126 11.15 3.61 -16.21
C ARG A 126 11.85 2.31 -16.64
N GLY A 127 11.27 1.54 -17.56
CA GLY A 127 11.85 0.28 -18.03
C GLY A 127 11.98 -0.79 -16.93
N LEU A 128 11.12 -0.75 -15.92
CA LEU A 128 11.13 -1.70 -14.81
C LEU A 128 10.31 -2.95 -15.18
N GLU A 129 10.90 -3.83 -16.00
CA GLU A 129 10.25 -5.03 -16.53
C GLU A 129 9.93 -6.09 -15.45
N HIS A 130 10.64 -6.05 -14.32
CA HIS A 130 10.45 -6.94 -13.17
C HIS A 130 9.38 -6.45 -12.18
N VAL A 131 8.50 -5.54 -12.62
CA VAL A 131 7.33 -5.07 -11.87
C VAL A 131 6.07 -5.76 -12.38
N GLU A 132 5.31 -6.35 -11.46
CA GLU A 132 4.01 -6.93 -11.74
C GLU A 132 2.93 -6.21 -10.91
N VAL A 133 1.79 -5.87 -11.52
CA VAL A 133 0.66 -5.23 -10.82
C VAL A 133 -0.61 -6.04 -11.02
N ARG A 134 -1.21 -6.54 -9.94
CA ARG A 134 -2.44 -7.36 -9.98
C ARG A 134 -3.60 -6.66 -9.26
N ASP A 135 -4.81 -6.99 -9.70
CA ASP A 135 -6.01 -6.71 -8.92
C ASP A 135 -6.05 -7.64 -7.70
N GLY A 136 -6.37 -7.11 -6.53
CA GLY A 136 -6.54 -7.93 -5.34
C GLY A 136 -6.91 -7.16 -4.09
N ASP A 137 -7.28 -7.92 -3.06
CA ASP A 137 -7.67 -7.43 -1.74
C ASP A 137 -6.73 -8.05 -0.68
N ALA A 138 -6.35 -7.29 0.33
CA ALA A 138 -5.40 -7.73 1.36
C ALA A 138 -5.87 -8.99 2.12
N THR A 139 -7.17 -9.27 2.15
CA THR A 139 -7.79 -10.45 2.79
C THR A 139 -7.82 -11.69 1.90
N LYS A 140 -7.40 -11.57 0.64
CA LYS A 140 -7.26 -12.68 -0.32
C LYS A 140 -6.22 -12.33 -1.38
N LEU A 141 -4.95 -12.47 -1.02
CA LEU A 141 -3.82 -12.14 -1.89
C LEU A 141 -3.74 -13.14 -3.06
N PRO A 142 -3.68 -12.67 -4.32
CA PRO A 142 -3.63 -13.53 -5.50
C PRO A 142 -2.19 -14.05 -5.74
N LEU A 143 -1.58 -14.61 -4.70
CA LEU A 143 -0.22 -15.16 -4.68
C LEU A 143 -0.24 -16.54 -4.00
N ASP A 144 0.68 -17.41 -4.41
CA ASP A 144 0.91 -18.69 -3.76
C ASP A 144 1.51 -18.50 -2.36
N GLY A 145 1.39 -19.53 -1.50
CA GLY A 145 2.02 -19.51 -0.19
C GLY A 145 3.55 -19.58 -0.31
N ALA A 146 4.27 -18.98 0.65
CA ALA A 146 5.73 -18.94 0.68
C ALA A 146 6.34 -18.57 -0.68
N SER A 147 5.93 -17.42 -1.23
CA SER A 147 6.30 -16.97 -2.57
C SER A 147 6.95 -15.59 -2.62
N VAL A 148 7.11 -14.91 -1.48
CA VAL A 148 7.77 -13.60 -1.37
C VAL A 148 8.67 -13.50 -0.14
N ASP A 149 9.79 -12.80 -0.28
CA ASP A 149 10.77 -12.55 0.78
C ASP A 149 10.35 -11.41 1.71
N VAL A 150 9.72 -10.38 1.14
CA VAL A 150 9.38 -9.14 1.84
C VAL A 150 7.97 -8.71 1.45
N VAL A 151 7.16 -8.39 2.46
CA VAL A 151 5.90 -7.69 2.27
C VAL A 151 6.08 -6.26 2.78
N ILE A 152 5.65 -5.28 2.00
CA ILE A 152 5.52 -3.88 2.41
C ILE A 152 4.06 -3.45 2.34
N SER A 153 3.68 -2.51 3.21
CA SER A 153 2.37 -1.87 3.17
C SER A 153 2.45 -0.50 3.86
N ASN A 154 1.73 0.48 3.31
CA ASN A 154 1.82 1.87 3.76
C ASN A 154 0.43 2.54 3.80
N GLY A 155 -0.18 2.60 4.98
CA GLY A 155 -1.48 3.26 5.20
C GLY A 155 -2.68 2.50 4.63
N VAL A 156 -2.63 1.16 4.64
CA VAL A 156 -3.63 0.29 3.99
C VAL A 156 -4.35 -0.60 4.99
N LEU A 157 -3.66 -1.15 6.00
CA LEU A 157 -4.26 -2.15 6.88
C LEU A 157 -5.24 -1.54 7.88
N ASN A 158 -5.09 -0.25 8.22
CA ASN A 158 -6.12 0.51 8.94
C ASN A 158 -7.49 0.44 8.23
N LEU A 159 -7.52 0.50 6.89
CA LEU A 159 -8.72 0.47 6.06
C LEU A 159 -9.35 -0.93 5.92
N VAL A 160 -8.65 -2.00 6.32
CA VAL A 160 -9.14 -3.37 6.21
C VAL A 160 -9.93 -3.72 7.49
N PRO A 161 -11.23 -4.06 7.41
CA PRO A 161 -11.98 -4.48 8.58
C PRO A 161 -11.49 -5.82 9.12
N GLU A 162 -11.30 -6.79 8.24
CA GLU A 162 -10.90 -8.16 8.57
C GLU A 162 -9.37 -8.27 8.74
N LYS A 163 -8.79 -7.45 9.63
CA LYS A 163 -7.34 -7.35 9.86
C LYS A 163 -6.68 -8.70 10.11
N GLU A 164 -7.28 -9.56 10.95
CA GLU A 164 -6.78 -10.90 11.22
C GLU A 164 -6.61 -11.73 9.94
N ARG A 165 -7.56 -11.62 9.01
CA ARG A 165 -7.51 -12.32 7.72
C ARG A 165 -6.43 -11.74 6.81
N ALA A 166 -6.25 -10.42 6.80
CA ALA A 166 -5.17 -9.79 6.05
C ALA A 166 -3.79 -10.20 6.59
N PHE A 167 -3.59 -10.19 7.91
CA PHE A 167 -2.35 -10.68 8.51
C PHE A 167 -2.12 -12.18 8.27
N ALA A 168 -3.17 -13.00 8.26
CA ALA A 168 -3.07 -14.41 7.90
C ALA A 168 -2.63 -14.60 6.44
N GLU A 169 -3.15 -13.82 5.50
CA GLU A 169 -2.71 -13.85 4.10
C GLU A 169 -1.27 -13.37 3.94
N ILE A 170 -0.86 -12.31 4.64
CA ILE A 170 0.53 -11.83 4.67
C ILE A 170 1.46 -12.95 5.17
N ALA A 171 1.11 -13.60 6.28
CA ALA A 171 1.87 -14.71 6.83
C ALA A 171 1.93 -15.90 5.87
N ARG A 172 0.84 -16.17 5.14
CA ARG A 172 0.76 -17.26 4.16
C ARG A 172 1.71 -17.05 2.98
N VAL A 173 1.76 -15.84 2.41
CA VAL A 173 2.56 -15.57 1.20
C VAL A 173 4.05 -15.41 1.51
N LEU A 174 4.41 -15.05 2.74
CA LEU A 174 5.81 -14.92 3.16
C LEU A 174 6.51 -16.28 3.20
N GLU A 175 7.72 -16.32 2.64
CA GLU A 175 8.63 -17.46 2.80
C GLU A 175 9.09 -17.61 4.25
N PRO A 176 9.50 -18.82 4.70
CA PRO A 176 10.15 -18.98 5.99
C PRO A 176 11.38 -18.07 6.11
N GLY A 177 11.38 -17.18 7.11
CA GLY A 177 12.44 -16.17 7.28
C GLY A 177 12.19 -14.86 6.53
N GLY A 178 11.14 -14.79 5.71
CA GLY A 178 10.63 -13.56 5.13
C GLY A 178 10.10 -12.59 6.19
N ARG A 179 9.80 -11.35 5.78
CA ARG A 179 9.41 -10.29 6.72
C ARG A 179 8.34 -9.34 6.20
N LEU A 180 7.56 -8.80 7.12
CA LEU A 180 6.66 -7.68 6.91
C LEU A 180 7.33 -6.37 7.35
N GLN A 181 7.24 -5.32 6.52
CA GLN A 181 7.64 -3.95 6.83
C GLN A 181 6.42 -3.05 6.60
N ILE A 182 5.83 -2.55 7.68
CA ILE A 182 4.57 -1.80 7.62
C ILE A 182 4.72 -0.41 8.23
N ALA A 183 4.14 0.58 7.55
CA ALA A 183 3.85 1.89 8.11
C ALA A 183 2.33 2.09 8.11
N ASP A 184 1.74 2.36 9.27
CA ASP A 184 0.29 2.57 9.39
C ASP A 184 -0.03 3.50 10.57
N ILE A 185 -1.22 4.07 10.56
CA ILE A 185 -1.73 4.92 11.64
C ILE A 185 -2.25 4.02 12.76
N VAL A 186 -1.77 4.28 13.98
CA VAL A 186 -2.20 3.57 15.19
C VAL A 186 -2.75 4.55 16.22
N THR A 187 -3.70 4.09 17.01
CA THR A 187 -4.28 4.85 18.12
C THR A 187 -3.69 4.33 19.44
N GLY A 188 -3.33 5.25 20.33
CA GLY A 188 -2.85 4.91 21.67
C GLY A 188 -3.96 4.52 22.65
N VAL A 189 -5.22 4.70 22.24
CA VAL A 189 -6.42 4.39 23.02
C VAL A 189 -7.39 3.58 22.18
N GLU A 190 -8.16 2.73 22.85
CA GLU A 190 -9.16 1.91 22.19
C GLU A 190 -10.32 2.79 21.67
N LEU A 191 -10.58 2.74 20.36
CA LEU A 191 -11.71 3.46 19.76
C LEU A 191 -13.02 2.81 20.18
N SER A 192 -14.03 3.63 20.48
CA SER A 192 -15.38 3.17 20.79
C SER A 192 -16.04 2.52 19.59
N ASP A 193 -17.00 1.62 19.82
CA ASP A 193 -17.72 0.95 18.72
C ASP A 193 -18.47 1.94 17.83
N ALA A 194 -18.94 3.06 18.38
CA ALA A 194 -19.59 4.12 17.60
C ALA A 194 -18.65 4.69 16.55
N ILE A 195 -17.39 4.98 16.92
CA ILE A 195 -16.35 5.46 15.99
C ILE A 195 -16.01 4.36 14.97
N ARG A 196 -15.85 3.12 15.41
CA ARG A 196 -15.49 2.01 14.50
C ARG A 196 -16.57 1.71 13.47
N ARG A 197 -17.84 2.06 13.73
CA ARG A 197 -18.98 1.87 12.81
C ARG A 197 -19.14 3.00 11.79
N ASP A 198 -18.51 4.14 12.03
CA ASP A 198 -18.64 5.31 11.19
C ASP A 198 -17.67 5.22 10.00
N ILE A 199 -18.17 4.78 8.84
CA ILE A 199 -17.37 4.55 7.61
C ILE A 199 -16.64 5.82 7.17
N ASP A 200 -17.22 7.01 7.39
CA ASP A 200 -16.62 8.27 6.97
C ASP A 200 -15.25 8.44 7.66
N LEU A 201 -15.16 8.09 8.95
CA LEU A 201 -13.91 8.14 9.74
C LEU A 201 -12.84 7.13 9.30
N TRP A 202 -13.18 6.12 8.50
CA TRP A 202 -12.20 5.19 7.94
C TRP A 202 -11.56 5.73 6.68
N THR A 203 -12.32 6.47 5.88
CA THR A 203 -11.86 6.95 4.57
C THR A 203 -11.25 8.35 4.67
N GLY A 204 -11.64 9.16 5.65
CA GLY A 204 -11.03 10.46 5.93
C GLY A 204 -12.04 11.52 6.31
#